data_AF-A2E4N9-F1
#
_entry.id   AF-A2E4N9-F1
#
_cell.length_a   1.000
_cell.length_b   1.000
_cell.length_c   1.000
_cell.angle_alpha   90.00
_cell.angle_beta   90.00
_cell.angle_gamma   90.00
#
_symmetry.space_group_name_H-M   'P 1'
#
loop_
_entity.id
_entity.type
_entity.pdbx_description
1 polymer ?
#
loop_
_entity_poly.entity_id
_entity_poly.type
_entity_poly.pdbx_seq_one_letter_code
_entity_poly.pdbx_strand_id
1 'polypeptide(L)'
;MILDRKYIGNDVYASLDFKIYKLVFEHNYSVTNTNCFNNVEEAKNISVQNKFSILYDLNSTKYLMKDNFRYYIIEYPLLQRINAWKQTVSPTEELERAGLYVATGFTPIITQAPMDDWGGLVRTTLGEERKRVPVTYLDGIPKNGDWWYSIGMLCNAPSSYLSRGIPALRPLMTNQVSLWSAISETHTQFNFIFNNMKYSCHPSFHNSLASNIMTLIFFCS
;
A
#
# COMPACT_ATOMS: atom_id res chain seq x y z
N MET A 1 2.59 -12.29 5.27
CA MET A 1 2.43 -12.53 3.82
C MET A 1 3.24 -11.49 3.06
N ILE A 2 3.76 -11.85 1.88
CA ILE A 2 4.39 -10.93 0.91
C ILE A 2 3.64 -11.15 -0.40
N LEU A 3 3.30 -10.09 -1.11
CA LEU A 3 2.61 -10.16 -2.39
C LEU A 3 3.56 -10.65 -3.48
N ASP A 4 3.08 -11.56 -4.33
CA ASP A 4 3.83 -11.94 -5.54
C ASP A 4 3.81 -10.79 -6.55
N ARG A 5 5.00 -10.32 -6.93
CA ARG A 5 5.16 -9.14 -7.79
C ARG A 5 5.32 -9.58 -9.24
N LYS A 6 4.44 -9.09 -10.12
CA LYS A 6 4.50 -9.29 -11.57
C LYS A 6 4.87 -7.99 -12.27
N TYR A 7 5.88 -8.03 -13.12
CA TYR A 7 6.35 -6.89 -13.90
C TYR A 7 5.71 -6.94 -15.29
N ILE A 8 4.94 -5.91 -15.65
CA ILE A 8 4.28 -5.80 -16.95
C ILE A 8 4.63 -4.44 -17.53
N GLY A 9 5.54 -4.42 -18.51
CA GLY A 9 6.17 -3.19 -18.99
C GLY A 9 6.97 -2.53 -17.87
N ASN A 10 6.74 -1.25 -17.62
CA ASN A 10 7.39 -0.48 -16.55
C ASN A 10 6.61 -0.50 -15.22
N ASP A 11 5.46 -1.16 -15.19
CA ASP A 11 4.58 -1.19 -14.03
C ASP A 11 4.72 -2.52 -13.27
N VAL A 12 4.46 -2.46 -11.96
CA VAL A 12 4.46 -3.63 -11.08
C VAL A 12 3.05 -3.87 -10.57
N TYR A 13 2.64 -5.13 -10.64
CA TYR A 13 1.31 -5.58 -10.26
C TYR A 13 1.39 -6.73 -9.25
N ALA A 14 0.31 -6.92 -8.51
CA ALA A 14 0.09 -8.06 -7.64
C ALA A 14 -1.39 -8.45 -7.68
N SER A 15 -1.72 -9.68 -7.27
CA SER A 15 -3.11 -10.13 -7.14
C SER A 15 -3.42 -10.58 -5.73
N LEU A 16 -4.60 -10.18 -5.23
CA LEU A 16 -5.15 -10.62 -3.95
C LEU A 16 -6.68 -10.58 -4.03
N ASP A 17 -7.37 -11.61 -3.54
CA ASP A 17 -8.83 -11.71 -3.53
C ASP A 17 -9.50 -11.33 -4.86
N PHE A 18 -8.99 -11.91 -5.94
CA PHE A 18 -9.44 -11.71 -7.33
C PHE A 18 -9.33 -10.26 -7.85
N LYS A 19 -8.63 -9.38 -7.14
CA LYS A 19 -8.32 -8.02 -7.59
C LYS A 19 -6.87 -7.94 -8.05
N ILE A 20 -6.66 -7.09 -9.06
CA ILE A 20 -5.32 -6.70 -9.50
C ILE A 20 -4.98 -5.39 -8.83
N TYR A 21 -3.85 -5.37 -8.16
CA TYR A 21 -3.28 -4.20 -7.53
C TYR A 21 -2.07 -3.72 -8.30
N LYS A 22 -1.97 -2.41 -8.50
CA LYS A 22 -0.77 -1.75 -9.03
C LYS A 22 0.05 -1.19 -7.89
N LEU A 23 1.38 -1.34 -7.97
CA LEU A 23 2.30 -0.64 -7.10
C LEU A 23 2.19 0.85 -7.36
N VAL A 24 1.84 1.62 -6.34
CA VAL A 24 1.69 3.09 -6.44
C VAL A 24 2.74 3.84 -5.62
N PHE A 25 3.41 3.14 -4.71
CA PHE A 25 4.51 3.67 -3.92
C PHE A 25 5.41 2.54 -3.45
N GLU A 26 6.71 2.77 -3.49
CA GLU A 26 7.72 1.94 -2.85
C GLU A 26 8.81 2.82 -2.25
N HIS A 27 9.18 2.50 -1.01
CA HIS A 27 10.39 3.02 -0.41
C HIS A 27 11.12 1.86 0.26
N ASN A 28 12.28 1.50 -0.28
CA ASN A 28 13.18 0.49 0.25
C ASN A 28 14.54 1.11 0.55
N TYR A 29 14.71 1.61 1.77
CA TYR A 29 15.97 2.24 2.16
C TYR A 29 17.05 1.26 2.60
N SER A 30 16.78 -0.05 2.63
CA SER A 30 17.86 -1.04 2.83
C SER A 30 18.89 -1.01 1.70
N VAL A 31 18.51 -0.44 0.55
CA VAL A 31 19.31 -0.42 -0.69
C VAL A 31 19.58 1.01 -1.17
N THR A 32 18.87 2.02 -0.66
CA THR A 32 19.11 3.42 -1.02
C THR A 32 19.99 4.12 0.02
N ASN A 33 20.71 5.16 -0.39
CA ASN A 33 21.46 6.02 0.53
C ASN A 33 20.59 7.12 1.16
N THR A 34 19.27 7.10 0.97
CA THR A 34 18.36 8.18 1.42
C THR A 34 17.21 7.60 2.22
N ASN A 35 17.07 8.02 3.47
CA ASN A 35 16.06 7.49 4.39
C ASN A 35 14.70 8.22 4.29
N CYS A 36 14.55 9.15 3.35
CA CYS A 36 13.42 10.09 3.29
C CYS A 36 13.25 10.70 1.89
N PHE A 37 12.13 11.39 1.68
CA PHE A 37 11.84 12.24 0.51
C PHE A 37 12.16 13.70 0.84
N ASN A 38 12.77 14.43 -0.08
CA ASN A 38 13.23 15.80 0.18
C ASN A 38 12.06 16.77 0.43
N ASN A 39 10.92 16.51 -0.20
CA ASN A 39 9.71 17.31 -0.08
C ASN A 39 8.47 16.50 -0.52
N VAL A 40 7.28 17.11 -0.35
CA VAL A 40 6.00 16.52 -0.74
C VAL A 40 5.92 16.20 -2.23
N GLU A 41 6.55 17.00 -3.10
CA GLU A 41 6.48 16.76 -4.54
C GLU A 41 7.25 15.50 -4.93
N GLU A 42 8.43 15.28 -4.36
CA GLU A 42 9.18 14.03 -4.53
C GLU A 42 8.42 12.84 -3.92
N ALA A 43 7.80 13.02 -2.75
CA ALA A 43 6.99 11.97 -2.12
C ALA A 43 5.79 11.58 -2.97
N LYS A 44 5.25 12.49 -3.78
CA LYS A 44 4.12 12.25 -4.69
C LYS A 44 4.52 11.62 -6.02
N ASN A 45 5.70 11.99 -6.53
CA ASN A 45 6.12 11.65 -7.88
C ASN A 45 7.64 11.46 -7.95
N ILE A 46 8.07 10.22 -8.03
CA ILE A 46 9.46 9.85 -8.28
C ILE A 46 9.52 8.49 -8.96
N SER A 47 10.45 8.32 -9.90
CA SER A 47 10.64 7.07 -10.64
C SER A 47 12.10 6.61 -10.54
N VAL A 48 12.56 6.40 -9.31
CA VAL A 48 13.90 5.86 -9.02
C VAL A 48 13.76 4.44 -8.48
N GLN A 49 14.70 3.57 -8.83
CA GLN A 49 14.72 2.21 -8.31
C GLN A 49 14.75 2.22 -6.77
N ASN A 50 13.93 1.39 -6.12
CA ASN A 50 13.77 1.32 -4.65
C ASN A 50 13.20 2.60 -3.99
N LYS A 51 12.86 3.63 -4.79
CA LYS A 51 12.25 4.89 -4.34
C LYS A 51 11.30 5.38 -5.44
N PHE A 52 10.11 4.80 -5.45
CA PHE A 52 9.09 4.99 -6.47
C PHE A 52 7.82 5.58 -5.86
N SER A 53 7.18 6.50 -6.56
CA SER A 53 5.90 7.08 -6.16
C SER A 53 5.15 7.60 -7.37
N ILE A 54 3.88 7.22 -7.46
CA ILE A 54 2.87 7.82 -8.35
C ILE A 54 1.64 8.21 -7.54
N LEU A 55 1.82 8.62 -6.27
CA LEU A 55 0.70 8.96 -5.39
C LEU A 55 -0.16 10.10 -5.95
N TYR A 56 0.39 11.00 -6.77
CA TYR A 56 -0.37 12.05 -7.46
C TYR A 56 -1.55 11.53 -8.29
N ASP A 57 -1.51 10.27 -8.70
CA ASP A 57 -2.49 9.62 -9.57
C ASP A 57 -3.58 8.86 -8.78
N LEU A 58 -3.47 8.75 -7.45
CA LEU A 58 -4.40 7.96 -6.62
C LEU A 58 -5.87 8.43 -6.67
N ASN A 59 -6.11 9.70 -6.97
CA ASN A 59 -7.47 10.22 -7.15
C ASN A 59 -8.10 9.84 -8.51
N SER A 60 -7.33 9.23 -9.42
CA SER A 60 -7.82 8.80 -10.73
C SER A 60 -8.99 7.80 -10.61
N THR A 61 -9.92 7.86 -11.58
CA THR A 61 -11.08 6.96 -11.66
C THR A 61 -10.66 5.51 -11.93
N LYS A 62 -9.45 5.26 -12.43
CA LYS A 62 -8.92 3.90 -12.61
C LYS A 62 -8.74 3.12 -11.31
N TYR A 63 -8.64 3.82 -10.17
CA TYR A 63 -8.58 3.20 -8.84
C TYR A 63 -9.93 3.24 -8.10
N LEU A 64 -11.01 3.66 -8.77
CA LEU A 64 -12.35 3.69 -8.20
C LEU A 64 -13.12 2.48 -8.69
N MET A 65 -13.50 1.60 -7.77
CA MET A 65 -14.24 0.38 -8.07
C MET A 65 -15.73 0.68 -8.26
N LYS A 66 -16.48 -0.29 -8.82
CA LYS A 66 -17.92 -0.17 -9.10
C LYS A 66 -18.78 0.12 -7.86
N ASP A 67 -18.29 -0.25 -6.67
CA ASP A 67 -18.95 0.00 -5.38
C ASP A 67 -18.65 1.39 -4.80
N ASN A 68 -17.97 2.26 -5.56
CA ASN A 68 -17.48 3.59 -5.15
C ASN A 68 -16.43 3.57 -4.04
N PHE A 69 -15.76 2.43 -3.82
CA PHE A 69 -14.60 2.34 -2.94
C PHE A 69 -13.30 2.28 -3.72
N ARG A 70 -12.22 2.65 -3.04
CA ARG A 70 -10.84 2.44 -3.44
C ARG A 70 -10.23 1.41 -2.51
N TYR A 71 -9.54 0.43 -3.07
CA TYR A 71 -8.99 -0.70 -2.33
C TYR A 71 -7.48 -0.60 -2.31
N TYR A 72 -6.90 -0.73 -1.12
CA TYR A 72 -5.48 -0.54 -0.88
C TYR A 72 -4.87 -1.72 -0.16
N ILE A 73 -3.57 -1.92 -0.37
CA ILE A 73 -2.74 -2.76 0.47
C ILE A 73 -1.49 -1.97 0.84
N ILE A 74 -1.19 -1.92 2.14
CA ILE A 74 0.11 -1.51 2.65
C ILE A 74 0.87 -2.77 3.00
N GLU A 75 2.07 -2.88 2.46
CA GLU A 75 2.94 -4.03 2.62
C GLU A 75 4.22 -3.61 3.31
N TYR A 76 4.63 -4.39 4.31
CA TYR A 76 5.91 -4.27 5.02
C TYR A 76 6.72 -5.54 4.79
N PRO A 77 7.51 -5.63 3.70
CA PRO A 77 8.14 -6.88 3.31
C PRO A 77 9.07 -7.46 4.39
N LEU A 78 9.87 -6.61 5.04
CA LEU A 78 10.79 -7.05 6.10
C LEU A 78 10.09 -7.51 7.38
N LEU A 79 8.87 -7.02 7.64
CA LEU A 79 8.04 -7.48 8.76
C LEU A 79 7.17 -8.67 8.35
N GLN A 80 7.14 -9.03 7.06
CA GLN A 80 6.27 -10.04 6.48
C GLN A 80 4.79 -9.83 6.84
N ARG A 81 4.35 -8.56 6.82
CA ARG A 81 2.98 -8.15 7.16
C ARG A 81 2.37 -7.32 6.05
N ILE A 82 1.06 -7.47 5.90
CA ILE A 82 0.23 -6.55 5.11
C ILE A 82 -0.97 -6.09 5.93
N ASN A 83 -1.51 -4.93 5.57
CA ASN A 83 -2.90 -4.56 5.86
C ASN A 83 -3.57 -4.20 4.53
N ALA A 84 -4.72 -4.81 4.26
CA ALA A 84 -5.59 -4.51 3.13
C ALA A 84 -6.89 -3.90 3.64
N TRP A 85 -7.34 -2.83 3.00
CA TRP A 85 -8.55 -2.11 3.40
C TRP A 85 -9.17 -1.42 2.19
N LYS A 86 -10.32 -0.80 2.41
CA LYS A 86 -10.93 0.13 1.48
C LYS A 86 -11.35 1.43 2.16
N GLN A 87 -11.47 2.49 1.39
CA GLN A 87 -11.99 3.81 1.78
C GLN A 87 -12.66 4.47 0.56
N THR A 88 -13.58 5.41 0.77
CA THR A 88 -14.30 6.07 -0.34
C THR A 88 -13.55 7.27 -0.89
N VAL A 89 -12.75 7.94 -0.06
CA VAL A 89 -11.95 9.10 -0.45
C VAL A 89 -10.50 8.67 -0.70
N SER A 90 -9.86 9.21 -1.73
CA SER A 90 -8.44 8.96 -1.99
C SER A 90 -7.58 9.44 -0.81
N PRO A 91 -6.57 8.66 -0.36
CA PRO A 91 -5.65 9.09 0.70
C PRO A 91 -4.99 10.44 0.44
N THR A 92 -4.82 10.85 -0.81
CA THR A 92 -4.21 12.14 -1.19
C THR A 92 -5.16 13.33 -1.07
N GLU A 93 -6.46 13.09 -0.96
CA GLU A 93 -7.50 14.12 -0.97
C GLU A 93 -8.13 14.33 0.41
N GLU A 94 -8.27 13.26 1.20
CA GLU A 94 -8.81 13.37 2.55
C GLU A 94 -7.77 13.98 3.48
N LEU A 95 -8.08 15.16 4.01
CA LEU A 95 -7.18 15.87 4.91
C LEU A 95 -7.34 15.37 6.32
N GLU A 96 -6.20 15.11 6.96
CA GLU A 96 -6.16 14.89 8.39
C GLU A 96 -6.69 16.13 9.13
N ARG A 97 -7.59 15.93 10.08
CA ARG A 97 -8.17 17.04 10.86
C ARG A 97 -8.62 16.56 12.23
N ALA A 98 -8.77 17.50 13.16
CA ALA A 98 -9.10 17.18 14.53
C ALA A 98 -10.45 16.44 14.55
N GLY A 99 -10.49 15.28 15.20
CA GLY A 99 -11.68 14.43 15.28
C GLY A 99 -11.89 13.47 14.10
N LEU A 100 -11.03 13.47 13.08
CA LEU A 100 -11.02 12.44 12.03
C LEU A 100 -10.13 11.28 12.49
N TYR A 101 -10.69 10.24 13.09
CA TYR A 101 -9.95 9.06 13.59
C TYR A 101 -9.83 7.93 12.57
N VAL A 102 -10.69 7.95 11.56
CA VAL A 102 -10.77 6.95 10.50
C VAL A 102 -11.01 7.66 9.18
N ALA A 103 -10.38 7.18 8.11
CA ALA A 103 -10.64 7.64 6.76
C ALA A 103 -12.12 7.40 6.41
N THR A 104 -12.68 8.27 5.58
CA THR A 104 -14.10 8.17 5.21
C THR A 104 -14.36 6.85 4.48
N GLY A 105 -15.32 6.08 4.99
CA GLY A 105 -15.65 4.77 4.46
C GLY A 105 -14.60 3.70 4.73
N PHE A 106 -13.69 3.91 5.68
CA PHE A 106 -12.70 2.90 6.06
C PHE A 106 -13.37 1.56 6.39
N THR A 107 -12.89 0.48 5.75
CA THR A 107 -13.28 -0.88 6.07
C THR A 107 -12.07 -1.81 5.93
N PRO A 108 -11.63 -2.48 7.01
CA PRO A 108 -10.54 -3.45 6.92
C PRO A 108 -10.99 -4.69 6.15
N ILE A 109 -10.06 -5.34 5.43
CA ILE A 109 -10.31 -6.56 4.68
C ILE A 109 -9.41 -7.69 5.19
N ILE A 110 -8.09 -7.47 5.17
CA ILE A 110 -7.10 -8.39 5.73
C ILE A 110 -6.17 -7.58 6.61
N THR A 111 -6.01 -7.95 7.88
CA THR A 111 -5.11 -7.25 8.81
C THR A 111 -4.17 -8.25 9.46
N GLN A 112 -2.91 -8.27 9.00
CA GLN A 112 -1.85 -9.09 9.60
C GLN A 112 -0.97 -8.27 10.52
N ALA A 113 -0.92 -6.97 10.30
CA ALA A 113 -0.33 -6.01 11.21
C ALA A 113 -1.36 -5.63 12.29
N PRO A 114 -0.93 -5.24 13.50
CA PRO A 114 -1.83 -4.76 14.54
C PRO A 114 -2.75 -3.66 14.01
N MET A 115 -3.99 -3.64 14.49
CA MET A 115 -4.99 -2.63 14.13
C MET A 115 -5.04 -1.46 15.12
N ASP A 116 -4.14 -1.43 16.11
CA ASP A 116 -4.10 -0.40 17.14
C ASP A 116 -4.01 0.99 16.47
N ASP A 117 -5.09 1.76 16.61
CA ASP A 117 -5.28 3.09 16.04
C ASP A 117 -5.25 3.17 14.49
N TRP A 118 -5.19 2.05 13.77
CA TRP A 118 -5.19 2.03 12.31
C TRP A 118 -6.58 2.38 11.75
N GLY A 119 -6.67 3.54 11.08
CA GLY A 119 -7.91 4.11 10.55
C GLY A 119 -7.95 4.24 9.03
N GLY A 120 -6.95 3.72 8.31
CA GLY A 120 -6.77 3.98 6.88
C GLY A 120 -5.93 5.21 6.61
N LEU A 121 -5.50 5.39 5.36
CA LEU A 121 -4.57 6.46 4.99
C LEU A 121 -5.29 7.77 4.69
N VAL A 122 -4.80 8.86 5.26
CA VAL A 122 -5.21 10.25 4.97
C VAL A 122 -3.98 11.12 4.72
N ARG A 123 -4.16 12.26 4.05
CA ARG A 123 -3.10 13.23 3.80
C ARG A 123 -2.81 13.98 5.09
N THR A 124 -1.57 13.87 5.56
CA THR A 124 -1.11 14.54 6.77
C THR A 124 -1.23 16.05 6.61
N THR A 125 -1.94 16.65 7.55
CA THR A 125 -2.02 18.11 7.70
C THR A 125 -2.02 18.53 9.18
N LEU A 126 -2.07 17.58 10.12
CA LEU A 126 -1.99 17.83 11.56
C LEU A 126 -0.66 17.33 12.15
N GLY A 127 -0.40 17.71 13.41
CA GLY A 127 0.85 17.42 14.10
C GLY A 127 1.95 18.47 13.92
N GLU A 128 1.59 19.59 13.30
CA GLU A 128 2.50 20.61 12.74
C GLU A 128 2.30 22.02 13.30
N GLU A 129 1.59 22.19 14.41
CA GLU A 129 1.28 23.53 14.94
C GLU A 129 2.54 24.38 15.30
N ARG A 130 3.75 23.80 15.16
CA ARG A 130 5.05 24.50 15.25
C ARG A 130 5.93 24.44 13.99
N LYS A 131 5.63 23.61 12.99
CA LYS A 131 6.44 23.46 11.77
C LYS A 131 5.49 23.21 10.60
N ARG A 132 5.30 24.20 9.72
CA ARG A 132 4.36 24.20 8.58
C ARG A 132 4.67 23.16 7.46
N VAL A 133 5.43 22.11 7.75
CA VAL A 133 5.76 21.05 6.79
C VAL A 133 5.54 19.67 7.41
N PRO A 134 4.79 18.76 6.75
CA PRO A 134 4.54 17.41 7.27
C PRO A 134 5.82 16.61 7.35
N VAL A 135 5.86 15.63 8.23
CA VAL A 135 7.01 14.71 8.34
C VAL A 135 6.77 13.39 7.61
N THR A 136 5.52 13.14 7.20
CA THR A 136 5.10 12.07 6.30
C THR A 136 3.99 12.58 5.40
N TYR A 137 3.94 12.15 4.14
CA TYR A 137 2.91 12.62 3.22
C TYR A 137 1.52 12.02 3.53
N LEU A 138 1.45 10.73 3.85
CA LEU A 138 0.23 10.07 4.34
C LEU A 138 0.47 9.42 5.69
N ASP A 139 -0.60 9.35 6.49
CA ASP A 139 -0.62 8.75 7.82
C ASP A 139 -1.79 7.77 7.95
N GLY A 140 -1.55 6.66 8.64
CA GLY A 140 -2.53 5.62 8.92
C GLY A 140 -3.19 5.70 10.29
N ILE A 141 -2.75 6.62 11.14
CA ILE A 141 -3.44 6.99 12.36
C ILE A 141 -3.96 8.43 12.21
N PRO A 142 -5.11 8.61 11.52
CA PRO A 142 -5.72 9.93 11.41
C PRO A 142 -5.91 10.57 12.80
N LYS A 143 -5.68 11.89 12.91
CA LYS A 143 -5.83 12.77 14.09
C LYS A 143 -4.63 12.80 15.03
N ASN A 144 -3.80 11.76 15.09
CA ASN A 144 -2.77 11.70 16.14
C ASN A 144 -1.48 12.41 15.69
N GLY A 145 -0.77 13.04 16.64
CA GLY A 145 0.59 13.53 16.39
C GLY A 145 1.63 12.41 16.25
N ASP A 146 1.20 11.15 16.43
CA ASP A 146 2.01 9.96 16.24
C ASP A 146 1.85 9.45 14.80
N TRP A 147 2.95 9.45 14.05
CA TRP A 147 2.94 9.02 12.66
C TRP A 147 3.26 7.53 12.57
N TRP A 148 2.26 6.71 12.29
CA TRP A 148 2.44 5.26 12.07
C TRP A 148 1.72 4.83 10.81
N TYR A 149 2.12 3.67 10.29
CA TYR A 149 1.70 3.20 8.98
C TYR A 149 1.94 4.23 7.87
N SER A 150 3.06 4.93 8.03
CA SER A 150 3.40 6.13 7.28
C SER A 150 3.80 5.82 5.83
N ILE A 151 3.40 6.69 4.91
CA ILE A 151 3.81 6.66 3.51
C ILE A 151 4.42 8.01 3.13
N GLY A 152 5.62 7.97 2.57
CA GLY A 152 6.33 9.18 2.11
C GLY A 152 6.93 10.01 3.24
N MET A 153 7.70 9.40 4.14
CA MET A 153 8.45 10.10 5.20
C MET A 153 9.40 11.17 4.61
N LEU A 154 9.28 12.40 5.08
CA LEU A 154 10.03 13.56 4.58
C LEU A 154 11.31 13.81 5.38
N CYS A 155 12.31 14.44 4.75
CA CYS A 155 13.63 14.65 5.36
C CYS A 155 13.66 15.68 6.50
N ASN A 156 12.56 16.37 6.76
CA ASN A 156 12.35 17.22 7.94
C ASN A 156 11.86 16.43 9.17
N ALA A 157 11.67 15.10 9.06
CA ALA A 157 11.31 14.24 10.17
C ALA A 157 12.36 14.31 11.31
N PRO A 158 11.98 14.12 12.59
CA PRO A 158 12.94 14.10 13.68
C PRO A 158 14.03 13.04 13.49
N SER A 159 15.24 13.30 13.99
CA SER A 159 16.40 12.41 13.83
C SER A 159 16.18 11.00 14.38
N SER A 160 15.31 10.84 15.38
CA SER A 160 14.88 9.54 15.91
C SER A 160 14.19 8.68 14.85
N TYR A 161 13.47 9.28 13.91
CA TYR A 161 12.85 8.57 12.80
C TYR A 161 13.85 8.35 11.67
N LEU A 162 14.59 9.39 11.29
CA LEU A 162 15.60 9.30 10.21
C LEU A 162 16.68 8.23 10.46
N SER A 163 16.98 7.92 11.72
CA SER A 163 17.96 6.90 12.10
C SER A 163 17.38 5.50 12.32
N ARG A 164 16.09 5.39 12.65
CA ARG A 164 15.45 4.11 13.00
C ARG A 164 14.62 3.50 11.88
N GLY A 165 14.11 4.33 10.97
CA GLY A 165 13.36 3.87 9.84
C GLY A 165 11.99 4.48 9.64
N ILE A 166 11.25 3.87 8.71
CA ILE A 166 9.87 4.23 8.40
C ILE A 166 8.98 3.71 9.54
N PRO A 167 8.16 4.58 10.16
CA PRO A 167 7.10 4.16 11.08
C PRO A 167 6.09 3.24 10.39
N ALA A 168 6.20 1.94 10.67
CA ALA A 168 5.34 0.93 10.06
C ALA A 168 4.15 0.62 10.95
N LEU A 169 4.41 0.01 12.11
CA LEU A 169 3.40 -0.49 13.03
C LEU A 169 3.81 0.01 14.40
N ARG A 170 2.93 0.51 15.26
CA ARG A 170 3.38 0.92 16.59
C ARG A 170 3.91 -0.29 17.38
N PRO A 171 5.14 -0.31 17.94
CA PRO A 171 6.24 0.69 17.89
C PRO A 171 7.39 0.34 16.90
N LEU A 172 7.17 -0.60 15.99
CA LEU A 172 8.09 -1.12 14.98
C LEU A 172 8.33 -0.16 13.80
N MET A 173 9.62 0.05 13.53
CA MET A 173 10.09 0.67 12.29
C MET A 173 10.41 -0.42 11.25
N THR A 174 10.42 -0.05 9.97
CA THR A 174 10.82 -0.92 8.87
C THR A 174 11.72 -0.19 7.88
N ASN A 175 12.57 -0.97 7.19
CA ASN A 175 13.36 -0.49 6.06
C ASN A 175 12.68 -0.49 4.71
N GLN A 176 11.46 -1.00 4.66
CA GLN A 176 10.75 -1.20 3.43
C GLN A 176 9.25 -1.09 3.64
N VAL A 177 8.61 -0.29 2.79
CA VAL A 177 7.16 -0.20 2.68
C VAL A 177 6.76 -0.11 1.21
N SER A 178 5.61 -0.69 0.89
CA SER A 178 4.99 -0.54 -0.42
C SER A 178 3.49 -0.27 -0.24
N LEU A 179 2.95 0.63 -1.07
CA LEU A 179 1.51 0.86 -1.17
C LEU A 179 1.05 0.38 -2.54
N TRP A 180 -0.08 -0.31 -2.51
CA TRP A 180 -0.72 -0.90 -3.66
C TRP A 180 -2.16 -0.40 -3.76
N SER A 181 -2.63 -0.16 -4.99
CA SER A 181 -4.01 0.29 -5.26
C SER A 181 -4.67 -0.62 -6.28
N ALA A 182 -5.89 -1.09 -5.99
CA ALA A 182 -6.63 -1.93 -6.93
C ALA A 182 -7.01 -1.13 -8.17
N ILE A 183 -6.89 -1.76 -9.35
CA ILE A 183 -7.33 -1.20 -10.61
C ILE A 183 -8.75 -1.69 -10.91
N SER A 184 -9.61 -0.75 -11.29
CA SER A 184 -10.97 -1.04 -11.73
C SER A 184 -10.98 -1.90 -13.00
N GLU A 185 -11.89 -2.87 -13.03
CA GLU A 185 -12.19 -3.69 -14.23
C GLU A 185 -12.61 -2.85 -15.44
N THR A 186 -13.12 -1.64 -15.19
CA THR A 186 -13.54 -0.71 -16.26
C THR A 186 -12.36 0.08 -16.84
N HIS A 187 -11.15 -0.07 -16.29
CA HIS A 187 -9.97 0.57 -16.84
C HIS A 187 -9.60 -0.07 -18.18
N THR A 188 -9.28 0.75 -19.18
CA THR A 188 -9.06 0.30 -20.57
C THR A 188 -7.95 -0.74 -20.71
N GLN A 189 -6.94 -0.71 -19.84
CA GLN A 189 -5.83 -1.67 -19.84
C GLN A 189 -6.09 -2.90 -18.97
N PHE A 190 -7.23 -2.98 -18.26
CA PHE A 190 -7.48 -4.06 -17.29
C PHE A 190 -7.40 -5.44 -17.94
N ASN A 191 -8.05 -5.66 -19.09
CA ASN A 191 -8.01 -6.97 -19.77
C ASN A 191 -6.61 -7.36 -20.22
N PHE A 192 -5.80 -6.40 -20.68
CA PHE A 192 -4.41 -6.64 -21.03
C PHE A 192 -3.61 -7.06 -19.78
N ILE A 193 -3.74 -6.30 -18.69
CA ILE A 193 -3.05 -6.59 -17.43
C ILE A 193 -3.51 -7.95 -16.89
N PHE A 194 -4.81 -8.20 -16.79
CA PHE A 194 -5.39 -9.45 -16.32
C PHE A 194 -4.87 -10.67 -17.11
N ASN A 195 -4.79 -10.56 -18.44
CA ASN A 195 -4.27 -11.63 -19.28
C ASN A 195 -2.76 -11.87 -19.08
N ASN A 196 -1.97 -10.84 -18.79
CA ASN A 196 -0.54 -10.97 -18.47
C ASN A 196 -0.28 -11.35 -17.01
N MET A 197 -1.26 -11.14 -16.13
CA MET A 197 -1.27 -11.64 -14.75
C MET A 197 -1.66 -13.12 -14.68
N LYS A 198 -2.17 -13.73 -15.77
CA LYS A 198 -2.64 -15.11 -15.76
C LYS A 198 -1.54 -16.04 -15.29
N TYR A 199 -1.84 -16.62 -14.13
CA TYR A 199 -1.14 -17.71 -13.48
C TYR A 199 -0.68 -18.75 -14.50
N SER A 200 0.60 -19.13 -14.44
CA SER A 200 0.99 -20.46 -14.88
C SER A 200 0.33 -21.45 -13.94
N CYS A 201 -0.93 -21.80 -14.19
CA CYS A 201 -1.55 -22.95 -13.54
C CYS A 201 -0.74 -24.17 -14.00
N HIS A 202 0.23 -24.61 -13.21
CA HIS A 202 0.72 -25.97 -13.35
C HIS A 202 -0.33 -26.89 -12.74
N PRO A 203 -1.01 -27.74 -13.53
CA PRO A 203 -1.86 -28.77 -12.95
C PRO A 203 -0.96 -29.67 -12.10
N SER A 204 -1.10 -29.57 -10.78
CA SER A 204 -0.49 -30.53 -9.86
C SER A 204 -1.47 -31.67 -9.70
N PHE A 205 -1.24 -32.78 -10.41
CA PHE A 205 -2.01 -34.00 -10.22
C PHE A 205 -1.56 -34.66 -8.92
N HIS A 206 -2.37 -34.55 -7.87
CA HIS A 206 -2.20 -35.37 -6.68
C HIS A 206 -3.04 -36.64 -6.80
N ASN A 207 -2.38 -37.78 -6.99
CA ASN A 207 -2.98 -39.09 -6.75
C ASN A 207 -3.01 -39.35 -5.25
N SER A 208 -4.19 -39.30 -4.65
CA SER A 208 -4.43 -39.84 -3.31
C SER A 208 -4.83 -41.31 -3.45
N LEU A 209 -4.08 -42.21 -2.82
CA LEU A 209 -4.35 -43.66 -2.77
C LEU A 209 -5.62 -44.02 -1.96
N ALA A 210 -6.34 -43.05 -1.39
CA ALA A 210 -7.41 -43.32 -0.43
C ALA A 210 -8.85 -43.23 -0.98
N SER A 211 -9.08 -42.72 -2.18
CA SER A 211 -10.38 -42.87 -2.89
C SER A 211 -10.25 -42.35 -4.32
N ASN A 212 -10.89 -43.03 -5.27
CA ASN A 212 -10.95 -42.63 -6.69
C ASN A 212 -11.80 -41.37 -6.88
N ILE A 213 -11.35 -40.23 -6.37
CA ILE A 213 -11.93 -38.91 -6.66
C ILE A 213 -10.79 -37.99 -7.08
N MET A 214 -10.68 -37.76 -8.39
CA MET A 214 -9.87 -36.68 -8.96
C MET A 214 -10.48 -35.36 -8.49
N THR A 215 -9.88 -34.75 -7.48
CA THR A 215 -10.24 -33.40 -7.04
C THR A 215 -9.25 -32.44 -7.68
N LEU A 216 -9.68 -31.65 -8.66
CA LEU A 216 -8.90 -30.52 -9.15
C LEU A 216 -8.87 -29.44 -8.06
N ILE A 217 -7.76 -29.35 -7.36
CA ILE A 217 -7.48 -28.21 -6.48
C ILE A 217 -6.61 -27.24 -7.26
N PHE A 218 -7.17 -26.09 -7.62
CA PHE A 218 -6.40 -24.99 -8.18
C PHE A 218 -5.71 -24.25 -7.04
N PHE A 219 -4.42 -24.51 -6.85
CA PHE A 219 -3.57 -23.61 -6.07
C PHE A 219 -3.17 -22.45 -7.00
N CYS A 220 -3.87 -21.32 -6.88
CA CYS A 220 -3.42 -20.06 -7.46
C CYS A 220 -2.51 -19.38 -6.42
N SER A 221 -1.21 -19.31 -6.73
CA SER A 221 -0.25 -18.42 -6.08
C SER A 221 0.02 -17.23 -7.00
#